data_AF-A0A6B3GQH6-F1
#
_entry.id   AF-A0A6B3GQH6-F1
#
_cell.length_a   1.000
_cell.length_b   1.000
_cell.length_c   1.000
_cell.angle_alpha   90.00
_cell.angle_beta   90.00
_cell.angle_gamma   90.00
#
_symmetry.space_group_name_H-M   'P 1'
#
loop_
_entity.id
_entity.type
_entity.pdbx_description
1 polymer ?
#
loop_
_entity_poly.entity_id
_entity_poly.type
_entity_poly.pdbx_seq_one_letter_code
_entity_poly.pdbx_strand_id
1 'polypeptide(L)'
;MLTSPPDLALQGLAHVGETPLLCAACGSGYALRIYKRGPREPFPASVSCLGCGHWEDCSPVLTNGMVDAALEARTGRKVAADIDTFVAEWRGRIFQGELVAEFIPDDAVVMLKALHGEVSKDARRWWGGKKRAVRTRAKETTGAVKAAAKEKAGDAAGAAKSAALAADWALRTGGAGPDTAPKKPRSRCTVKGCRGGMVTLSTKVHSTTGKTSEVKIPCGVCHRRKPV
;
A
#
# COMPACT_ATOMS: atom_id res chain seq x y z
N MET A 1 11.71 -18.72 13.77
CA MET A 1 10.85 -18.56 12.57
C MET A 1 11.75 -18.71 11.36
N LEU A 2 11.53 -19.74 10.54
CA LEU A 2 12.28 -19.91 9.29
C LEU A 2 11.97 -18.71 8.39
N THR A 3 13.01 -17.97 8.01
CA THR A 3 12.92 -16.83 7.09
C THR A 3 12.94 -17.26 5.63
N SER A 4 13.11 -18.55 5.37
CA SER A 4 13.14 -19.08 4.01
C SER A 4 11.73 -19.11 3.40
N PRO A 5 11.59 -18.77 2.11
CA PRO A 5 10.34 -18.98 1.40
C PRO A 5 9.99 -20.48 1.39
N PRO A 6 8.69 -20.84 1.37
CA PRO A 6 8.30 -22.23 1.19
C PRO A 6 8.73 -22.73 -0.20
N ASP A 7 9.12 -24.00 -0.28
CA ASP A 7 9.43 -24.65 -1.56
C ASP A 7 8.16 -24.90 -2.38
N LEU A 8 7.05 -25.20 -1.71
CA LEU A 8 5.74 -25.37 -2.34
C LEU A 8 4.68 -24.66 -1.48
N ALA A 9 3.79 -23.92 -2.12
CA ALA A 9 2.62 -23.34 -1.47
C ALA A 9 1.37 -23.89 -2.14
N LEU A 10 0.51 -24.52 -1.35
CA LEU A 10 -0.73 -25.13 -1.80
C LEU A 10 -1.91 -24.20 -1.51
N GLN A 11 -2.83 -24.13 -2.46
CA GLN A 11 -4.12 -23.48 -2.35
C GLN A 11 -5.20 -24.52 -2.68
N GLY A 12 -6.23 -24.63 -1.86
CA GLY A 12 -7.21 -25.72 -2.00
C GLY A 12 -6.73 -27.05 -1.41
N LEU A 13 -7.51 -28.11 -1.62
CA LEU A 13 -7.25 -29.43 -1.06
C LEU A 13 -6.22 -30.20 -1.89
N ALA A 14 -5.10 -30.58 -1.27
CA ALA A 14 -4.15 -31.51 -1.86
C ALA A 14 -4.37 -32.94 -1.35
N HIS A 15 -4.05 -33.94 -2.16
CA HIS A 15 -4.19 -35.35 -1.86
C HIS A 15 -2.88 -36.09 -2.13
N VAL A 16 -2.48 -36.96 -1.20
CA VAL A 16 -1.39 -37.91 -1.39
C VAL A 16 -1.99 -39.32 -1.39
N GLY A 17 -1.99 -39.96 -2.54
CA GLY A 17 -2.80 -41.14 -2.82
C GLY A 17 -4.28 -40.78 -2.66
N GLU A 18 -5.00 -41.57 -1.86
CA GLU A 18 -6.41 -41.36 -1.55
C GLU A 18 -6.63 -40.49 -0.30
N THR A 19 -5.56 -40.07 0.38
CA THR A 19 -5.64 -39.35 1.66
C THR A 19 -5.49 -37.84 1.44
N PRO A 20 -6.45 -37.02 1.90
CA PRO A 20 -6.30 -35.58 1.86
C PRO A 20 -5.20 -35.12 2.82
N LEU A 21 -4.41 -34.14 2.40
CA LEU A 21 -3.40 -33.52 3.23
C LEU A 21 -4.06 -32.45 4.11
N LEU A 22 -4.19 -32.76 5.39
CA LEU A 22 -4.84 -31.88 6.38
C LEU A 22 -3.85 -31.47 7.45
N CYS A 23 -3.98 -30.25 7.97
CA CYS A 23 -3.26 -29.83 9.16
C CYS A 23 -3.72 -30.62 10.38
N ALA A 24 -2.79 -31.24 11.12
CA ALA A 24 -3.09 -32.03 12.31
C ALA A 24 -3.70 -31.19 13.45
N ALA A 25 -3.40 -29.89 13.52
CA ALA A 25 -3.91 -29.02 14.59
C ALA A 25 -5.34 -28.54 14.34
N CYS A 26 -5.66 -28.10 13.13
CA CYS A 26 -6.96 -27.47 12.83
C CYS A 26 -7.81 -28.22 11.81
N GLY A 27 -7.30 -29.29 11.21
CA GLY A 27 -7.96 -30.08 10.17
C GLY A 27 -8.09 -29.37 8.82
N SER A 28 -7.57 -28.14 8.67
CA SER A 28 -7.65 -27.42 7.40
C SER A 28 -6.63 -27.94 6.39
N GLY A 29 -7.09 -28.24 5.17
CA GLY A 29 -6.24 -28.59 4.03
C GLY A 29 -6.09 -27.49 2.98
N TYR A 30 -6.78 -26.35 3.12
CA TYR A 30 -6.96 -25.36 2.05
C TYR A 30 -5.75 -24.45 1.79
N ALA A 31 -4.83 -24.33 2.74
CA ALA A 31 -3.72 -23.39 2.66
C ALA A 31 -2.53 -23.94 3.44
N LEU A 32 -1.65 -24.64 2.74
CA LEU A 32 -0.50 -25.34 3.31
C LEU A 32 0.78 -24.85 2.64
N ARG A 33 1.83 -24.66 3.44
CA ARG A 33 3.19 -24.37 2.97
C ARG A 33 4.07 -25.56 3.26
N ILE A 34 4.77 -26.05 2.25
CA ILE A 34 5.66 -27.20 2.36
C ILE A 34 7.10 -26.71 2.23
N TYR A 35 7.95 -27.21 3.11
CA TYR A 35 9.38 -26.90 3.13
C TYR A 35 10.16 -28.21 3.07
N LYS A 36 11.08 -28.30 2.12
CA LYS A 36 12.02 -29.40 2.02
C LYS A 36 12.97 -29.39 3.21
N ARG A 37 13.31 -30.58 3.71
CA ARG A 37 14.28 -30.72 4.81
C ARG A 37 15.46 -31.57 4.42
N GLY A 38 16.65 -31.00 4.57
CA GLY A 38 17.89 -31.69 4.24
C GLY A 38 18.07 -31.93 2.74
N PRO A 39 19.21 -32.50 2.34
CA PRO A 39 19.62 -32.58 0.94
C PRO A 39 19.12 -33.82 0.19
N ARG A 40 18.48 -34.76 0.88
CA ARG A 40 18.13 -36.07 0.30
C ARG A 40 16.64 -36.13 -0.02
N GLU A 41 16.32 -36.69 -1.18
CA GLU A 41 14.95 -36.93 -1.65
C GLU A 41 14.04 -37.69 -0.64
N PRO A 42 14.48 -38.76 0.04
CA PRO A 42 13.61 -39.49 0.98
C PRO A 42 13.36 -38.78 2.31
N PHE A 43 13.98 -37.62 2.58
CA PHE A 43 13.76 -36.92 3.84
C PHE A 43 12.32 -36.38 3.89
N PRO A 44 11.67 -36.44 5.06
CA PRO A 44 10.31 -35.94 5.22
C PRO A 44 10.28 -34.43 5.05
N ALA A 45 9.30 -33.93 4.31
CA ALA A 45 9.04 -32.50 4.20
C ALA A 45 8.27 -32.02 5.43
N SER A 46 8.50 -30.76 5.82
CA SER A 46 7.71 -30.11 6.88
C SER A 46 6.56 -29.32 6.29
N VAL A 47 5.42 -29.31 6.99
CA VAL A 47 4.20 -28.65 6.54
C VAL A 47 3.77 -27.59 7.55
N SER A 48 3.44 -26.40 7.06
CA SER A 48 2.89 -25.30 7.85
C SER A 48 1.48 -24.97 7.38
N CYS A 49 0.53 -24.89 8.32
CA CYS A 49 -0.80 -24.41 8.02
C CYS A 49 -0.84 -22.88 8.06
N LEU A 50 -1.31 -22.24 6.98
CA LEU A 50 -1.47 -20.80 6.91
C LEU A 50 -2.57 -20.26 7.82
N GLY A 51 -3.61 -21.06 8.08
CA GLY A 51 -4.76 -20.64 8.89
C GLY A 51 -4.43 -20.55 10.38
N CYS A 52 -3.89 -21.62 10.96
CA CYS A 52 -3.58 -21.67 12.39
C CYS A 52 -2.10 -21.41 12.74
N GLY A 53 -1.21 -21.36 11.74
CA GLY A 53 0.22 -21.20 11.94
C GLY A 53 0.92 -22.42 12.54
N HIS A 54 0.20 -23.52 12.77
CA HIS A 54 0.78 -24.75 13.30
C HIS A 54 1.80 -25.33 12.30
N TRP A 55 2.85 -25.92 12.86
CA TRP A 55 3.97 -26.47 12.12
C TRP A 55 4.18 -27.92 12.48
N GLU A 56 4.12 -28.78 11.48
CA GLU A 56 4.46 -30.18 11.61
C GLU A 56 5.88 -30.38 11.07
N ASP A 57 6.79 -30.69 12.00
CA ASP A 57 8.22 -30.80 11.73
C ASP A 57 8.55 -31.84 10.65
N CYS A 58 7.78 -32.92 10.57
CA CYS A 58 7.97 -34.01 9.61
C CYS A 58 6.60 -34.66 9.29
N SER A 59 6.05 -34.39 8.11
CA SER A 59 4.93 -35.20 7.63
C SER A 59 5.47 -36.57 7.19
N PRO A 60 4.96 -37.70 7.71
CA PRO A 60 5.39 -39.02 7.27
C PRO A 60 4.93 -39.34 5.83
N VAL A 61 4.03 -38.52 5.28
CA VAL A 61 3.40 -38.75 3.98
C VAL A 61 4.15 -38.04 2.86
N LEU A 62 4.68 -36.84 3.13
CA LEU A 62 5.40 -36.02 2.16
C LEU A 62 6.92 -36.16 2.31
N THR A 63 7.59 -36.34 1.18
CA THR A 63 9.06 -36.38 1.10
C THR A 63 9.56 -35.28 0.18
N ASN A 64 10.83 -34.89 0.31
CA ASN A 64 11.42 -33.88 -0.57
C ASN A 64 11.30 -34.27 -2.05
N GLY A 65 11.52 -35.54 -2.40
CA GLY A 65 11.38 -36.00 -3.79
C GLY A 65 9.95 -35.87 -4.33
N MET A 66 8.94 -35.97 -3.46
CA MET A 66 7.54 -35.72 -3.84
C MET A 66 7.27 -34.22 -4.06
N VAL A 67 7.93 -33.34 -3.31
CA VAL A 67 7.90 -31.89 -3.53
C VAL A 67 8.57 -31.54 -4.85
N ASP A 68 9.73 -32.13 -5.15
CA ASP A 68 10.44 -31.91 -6.40
C ASP A 68 9.61 -32.41 -7.60
N ALA A 69 9.00 -33.60 -7.50
CA ALA A 69 8.11 -34.12 -8.53
C ALA A 69 6.88 -33.23 -8.76
N ALA A 70 6.29 -32.65 -7.70
CA ALA A 70 5.18 -31.70 -7.83
C ALA A 70 5.60 -30.40 -8.52
N LEU A 71 6.80 -29.88 -8.21
CA LEU A 71 7.35 -28.70 -8.86
C LEU A 71 7.67 -28.93 -10.34
N GLU A 72 8.10 -30.14 -10.71
CA GLU A 72 8.33 -30.53 -12.10
C GLU A 72 7.02 -30.75 -12.87
N ALA A 73 6.01 -31.33 -12.22
CA ALA A 73 4.71 -31.62 -12.82
C ALA A 73 3.76 -30.42 -12.91
N ARG A 74 4.17 -29.24 -12.43
CA ARG A 74 3.34 -28.04 -12.45
C ARG A 74 2.97 -27.65 -13.87
N THR A 75 1.69 -27.37 -14.09
CA THR A 75 1.19 -26.93 -15.40
C THR A 75 1.68 -25.52 -15.75
N GLY A 76 1.87 -24.67 -14.74
CA GLY A 76 2.29 -23.29 -14.89
C GLY A 76 1.17 -22.40 -15.44
N ARG A 77 1.01 -21.22 -14.84
CA ARG A 77 0.01 -20.23 -15.28
C ARG A 77 0.52 -19.41 -16.45
N LYS A 78 -0.33 -19.22 -17.47
CA LYS A 78 -0.08 -18.27 -18.56
C LYS A 78 -0.94 -17.02 -18.46
N VAL A 79 -2.13 -17.16 -17.89
CA VAL A 79 -3.13 -16.09 -17.72
C VAL A 79 -3.54 -15.99 -16.26
N ALA A 80 -3.92 -14.80 -15.81
CA ALA A 80 -4.32 -14.55 -14.42
C ALA A 80 -5.47 -15.46 -13.92
N ALA A 81 -6.33 -15.90 -14.84
CA ALA A 81 -7.46 -16.78 -14.56
C ALA A 81 -7.10 -18.26 -14.47
N ASP A 82 -5.91 -18.65 -14.89
CA ASP A 82 -5.48 -20.05 -14.88
C ASP A 82 -5.24 -20.51 -13.44
N ILE A 83 -5.73 -21.71 -13.12
CA ILE A 83 -5.44 -22.38 -11.84
C ILE A 83 -4.21 -23.25 -12.07
N ASP A 84 -3.16 -23.05 -11.28
CA ASP A 84 -1.97 -23.90 -11.37
C ASP A 84 -2.23 -25.20 -10.61
N THR A 85 -2.37 -26.29 -11.36
CA THR A 85 -2.57 -27.62 -10.79
C THR A 85 -1.37 -28.50 -11.10
N PHE A 86 -1.17 -29.54 -10.29
CA PHE A 86 -0.16 -30.55 -10.53
C PHE A 86 -0.71 -31.93 -10.19
N VAL A 87 -0.22 -32.93 -10.91
CA VAL A 87 -0.39 -34.35 -10.60
C VAL A 87 0.97 -35.00 -10.81
N ALA A 88 1.60 -35.41 -9.73
CA ALA A 88 2.93 -36.00 -9.73
C ALA A 88 2.90 -37.41 -9.16
N GLU A 89 3.62 -38.35 -9.75
CA GLU A 89 3.82 -39.67 -9.18
C GLU A 89 5.22 -39.77 -8.57
N TRP A 90 5.30 -40.20 -7.31
CA TRP A 90 6.57 -40.47 -6.64
C TRP A 90 6.53 -41.81 -5.92
N ARG A 91 7.35 -42.76 -6.38
CA ARG A 91 7.47 -44.12 -5.80
C ARG A 91 6.11 -44.83 -5.65
N GLY A 92 5.27 -44.76 -6.67
CA GLY A 92 3.94 -45.40 -6.67
C GLY A 92 2.89 -44.67 -5.81
N ARG A 93 3.17 -43.45 -5.33
CA ARG A 93 2.19 -42.57 -4.68
C ARG A 93 1.93 -41.35 -5.55
N ILE A 94 0.66 -41.08 -5.82
CA ILE A 94 0.23 -39.89 -6.55
C ILE A 94 0.12 -38.73 -5.56
N PHE A 95 0.68 -37.58 -5.90
CA PHE A 95 0.51 -36.33 -5.17
C PHE A 95 -0.12 -35.31 -6.12
N GLN A 96 -1.30 -34.82 -5.76
CA GLN A 96 -2.06 -33.89 -6.58
C GLN A 96 -2.63 -32.76 -5.74
N GLY A 97 -2.75 -31.59 -6.33
CA GLY A 97 -3.31 -30.42 -5.67
C GLY A 97 -3.25 -29.18 -6.55
N GLU A 98 -3.66 -28.06 -5.98
CA GLU A 98 -3.56 -26.75 -6.61
C GLU A 98 -2.50 -25.92 -5.87
N LEU A 99 -1.71 -25.19 -6.64
CA LEU A 99 -0.65 -24.33 -6.13
C LEU A 99 -1.20 -22.92 -5.90
N VAL A 100 -0.64 -22.24 -4.90
CA VAL A 100 -0.82 -20.79 -4.79
C VAL A 100 -0.29 -20.16 -6.06
N ALA A 101 -1.15 -19.38 -6.72
CA ALA A 101 -0.80 -18.68 -7.94
C ALA A 101 0.47 -17.84 -7.75
N GLU A 102 1.52 -18.17 -8.49
CA GLU A 102 2.67 -17.28 -8.64
C GLU A 102 2.24 -16.02 -9.38
N PHE A 103 2.76 -14.87 -8.95
CA PHE A 103 2.45 -13.60 -9.58
C PHE A 103 3.08 -13.55 -10.98
N ILE A 104 2.25 -13.49 -12.00
CA ILE A 104 2.68 -13.35 -13.40
C ILE A 104 2.45 -11.91 -13.89
N PRO A 105 3.15 -11.45 -14.94
CA PRO A 105 2.96 -10.10 -15.49
C PRO A 105 1.51 -9.77 -15.85
N ASP A 106 0.71 -10.78 -16.24
CA ASP A 106 -0.72 -10.61 -16.54
C ASP A 106 -1.52 -10.21 -15.30
N ASP A 107 -1.16 -10.69 -14.10
CA ASP A 107 -1.78 -10.25 -12.84
C ASP A 107 -1.59 -8.75 -12.61
N ALA A 108 -0.42 -8.20 -12.97
CA ALA A 108 -0.17 -6.77 -12.89
C ALA A 108 -1.08 -5.98 -13.84
N VAL A 109 -1.31 -6.50 -15.05
CA VAL A 109 -2.19 -5.87 -16.05
C VAL A 109 -3.65 -5.89 -15.58
N VAL A 110 -4.12 -7.01 -15.03
CA VAL A 110 -5.47 -7.14 -14.47
C VAL A 110 -5.65 -6.18 -13.29
N MET A 111 -4.69 -6.12 -12.36
CA MET A 111 -4.70 -5.19 -11.23
C MET A 111 -4.72 -3.73 -11.68
N LEU A 112 -3.89 -3.37 -12.67
CA LEU A 112 -3.85 -2.02 -13.22
C LEU A 112 -5.18 -1.63 -13.87
N LYS A 113 -5.79 -2.54 -14.64
CA LYS A 113 -7.11 -2.31 -15.27
C LYS A 113 -8.20 -2.11 -14.22
N ALA A 114 -8.21 -2.91 -13.15
CA ALA A 114 -9.15 -2.77 -12.05
C ALA A 114 -9.00 -1.41 -11.35
N LEU A 115 -7.76 -1.05 -10.98
CA LEU A 115 -7.44 0.24 -10.36
C LEU A 115 -7.81 1.42 -11.26
N HIS A 116 -7.47 1.36 -12.55
CA HIS A 116 -7.83 2.41 -13.51
C HIS A 116 -9.36 2.52 -13.67
N GLY A 117 -10.08 1.40 -13.64
CA GLY A 117 -11.54 1.36 -13.65
C GLY A 117 -12.15 2.10 -12.46
N GLU A 118 -11.60 1.94 -11.26
CA GLU A 118 -12.06 2.64 -10.05
C GLU A 118 -11.66 4.11 -10.04
N VAL A 119 -10.39 4.41 -10.30
CA VAL A 119 -9.87 5.78 -10.34
C VAL A 119 -10.61 6.61 -11.38
N SER A 120 -10.92 6.05 -12.55
CA SER A 120 -11.69 6.76 -13.57
C SER A 120 -13.14 7.03 -13.17
N LYS A 121 -13.79 6.14 -12.40
CA LYS A 121 -15.14 6.37 -11.87
C LYS A 121 -15.14 7.49 -10.84
N ASP A 122 -14.18 7.49 -9.92
CA ASP A 122 -14.08 8.51 -8.89
C ASP A 122 -13.67 9.86 -9.47
N ALA A 123 -12.74 9.88 -10.41
CA ALA A 123 -12.39 11.09 -11.15
C ALA A 123 -13.61 11.67 -11.88
N ARG A 124 -14.41 10.84 -12.56
CA ARG A 124 -15.66 11.29 -13.22
C ARG A 124 -16.70 11.80 -12.23
N ARG A 125 -16.88 11.14 -11.07
CA ARG A 125 -17.80 11.58 -10.01
C ARG A 125 -17.36 12.93 -9.44
N TRP A 126 -16.07 13.07 -9.14
CA TRP A 126 -15.48 14.30 -8.64
C TRP A 126 -15.62 15.45 -9.65
N TRP A 127 -15.31 15.21 -10.93
CA TRP A 127 -15.47 16.21 -11.99
C TRP A 127 -16.93 16.58 -12.22
N GLY A 128 -17.84 15.61 -12.15
CA GLY A 128 -19.28 15.83 -12.21
C GLY A 128 -19.78 16.71 -11.07
N GLY A 129 -19.30 16.49 -9.84
CA GLY A 129 -19.57 17.31 -8.67
C GLY A 129 -19.08 18.75 -8.82
N LYS A 130 -17.82 18.93 -9.23
CA LYS A 130 -17.26 20.26 -9.51
C LYS A 130 -18.03 21.00 -10.61
N LYS A 131 -18.35 20.33 -11.71
CA LYS A 131 -19.10 20.93 -12.82
C LYS A 131 -20.51 21.34 -12.40
N ARG A 132 -21.18 20.56 -11.54
CA ARG A 132 -22.47 20.93 -10.95
C ARG A 132 -22.36 22.14 -10.02
N ALA A 133 -21.36 22.16 -9.14
CA ALA A 133 -21.12 23.28 -8.22
C ALA A 133 -20.78 24.60 -8.95
N VAL A 134 -20.01 24.52 -10.04
CA VAL A 134 -19.74 25.69 -10.90
C VAL A 134 -21.01 26.16 -11.60
N ARG A 135 -21.84 25.23 -12.10
CA ARG A 135 -23.14 25.59 -12.73
C ARG A 135 -24.13 26.20 -11.75
N THR A 136 -24.20 25.75 -10.50
CA THR A 136 -25.09 26.36 -9.49
C THR A 136 -24.61 27.77 -9.14
N ARG A 137 -23.31 27.97 -8.88
CA ARG A 137 -22.75 29.31 -8.64
C ARG A 137 -22.96 30.25 -9.83
N ALA A 138 -22.80 29.75 -11.07
CA ALA A 138 -23.06 30.54 -12.26
C ALA A 138 -24.54 30.96 -12.38
N LYS A 139 -25.49 30.07 -12.00
CA LYS A 139 -26.93 30.39 -11.98
C LYS A 139 -27.30 31.38 -10.87
N GLU A 140 -26.71 31.25 -9.69
CA GLU A 140 -26.92 32.18 -8.57
C GLU A 140 -26.39 33.58 -8.92
N THR A 141 -25.18 33.66 -9.47
CA THR A 141 -24.59 34.94 -9.90
C THR A 141 -25.36 35.59 -11.04
N THR A 142 -25.78 34.84 -12.06
CA THR A 142 -26.65 35.40 -13.12
C THR A 142 -28.03 35.80 -12.62
N GLY A 143 -28.60 35.06 -11.65
CA GLY A 143 -29.85 35.43 -10.97
C GLY A 143 -29.71 36.73 -10.19
N ALA A 144 -28.66 36.87 -9.39
CA ALA A 144 -28.37 38.08 -8.62
C ALA A 144 -28.12 39.30 -9.52
N VAL A 145 -27.38 39.14 -10.62
CA VAL A 145 -27.15 40.21 -11.60
C VAL A 145 -28.45 40.61 -12.29
N LYS A 146 -29.32 39.66 -12.69
CA LYS A 146 -30.63 39.98 -13.27
C LYS A 146 -31.56 40.69 -12.28
N ALA A 147 -31.56 40.29 -11.01
CA ALA A 147 -32.34 40.95 -9.97
C ALA A 147 -31.85 42.39 -9.74
N ALA A 148 -30.53 42.59 -9.59
CA ALA A 148 -29.93 43.91 -9.41
C ALA A 148 -30.13 44.83 -10.62
N ALA A 149 -30.07 44.28 -11.84
CA ALA A 149 -30.33 45.04 -13.07
C ALA A 149 -31.81 45.48 -13.20
N LYS A 150 -32.75 44.70 -12.65
CA LYS A 150 -34.17 45.06 -12.61
C LYS A 150 -34.47 46.13 -11.56
N GLU A 151 -33.68 46.19 -10.50
CA GLU A 151 -33.83 47.17 -9.40
C GLU A 151 -33.10 48.50 -9.65
N LYS A 152 -32.10 48.53 -10.54
CA LYS A 152 -31.31 49.73 -10.86
C LYS A 152 -31.34 50.09 -12.34
N ALA A 153 -32.53 50.39 -12.84
CA ALA A 153 -32.68 51.22 -14.04
C ALA A 153 -32.42 52.69 -13.63
N GLY A 154 -31.16 53.13 -13.68
CA GLY A 154 -30.76 54.48 -13.25
C GLY A 154 -29.28 54.76 -13.48
N ASP A 155 -28.41 54.51 -12.50
CA ASP A 155 -27.04 55.07 -12.53
C ASP A 155 -25.89 54.06 -12.26
N ALA A 156 -26.11 52.76 -12.45
CA ALA A 156 -25.22 51.71 -11.92
C ALA A 156 -24.25 51.04 -12.92
N ALA A 157 -23.98 51.65 -14.08
CA ALA A 157 -23.16 51.01 -15.13
C ALA A 157 -21.68 50.78 -14.74
N GLY A 158 -21.12 51.63 -13.88
CA GLY A 158 -19.71 51.54 -13.44
C GLY A 158 -19.44 50.41 -12.44
N ALA A 159 -20.32 50.23 -11.45
CA ALA A 159 -20.20 49.20 -10.43
C ALA A 159 -20.43 47.77 -10.99
N ALA A 160 -21.24 47.65 -12.04
CA ALA A 160 -21.47 46.37 -12.71
C ALA A 160 -20.21 45.85 -13.43
N LYS A 161 -19.41 46.74 -14.04
CA LYS A 161 -18.17 46.34 -14.73
C LYS A 161 -17.08 45.84 -13.77
N SER A 162 -16.90 46.50 -12.62
CA SER A 162 -15.91 46.06 -11.63
C SER A 162 -16.31 44.73 -10.95
N ALA A 163 -17.60 44.54 -10.66
CA ALA A 163 -18.12 43.27 -10.15
C ALA A 163 -17.98 42.14 -11.19
N ALA A 164 -18.21 42.41 -12.47
CA ALA A 164 -18.04 41.43 -13.54
C ALA A 164 -16.56 41.02 -13.73
N LEU A 165 -15.62 41.97 -13.65
CA LEU A 165 -14.19 41.68 -13.72
C LEU A 165 -13.69 40.88 -12.50
N ALA A 166 -14.18 41.20 -11.29
CA ALA A 166 -13.85 40.43 -10.09
C ALA A 166 -14.43 39.00 -10.13
N ALA A 167 -15.65 38.84 -10.66
CA ALA A 167 -16.27 37.54 -10.86
C ALA A 167 -15.54 36.70 -11.93
N ASP A 168 -15.12 37.30 -13.05
CA ASP A 168 -14.34 36.63 -14.09
C ASP A 168 -12.96 36.19 -13.57
N TRP A 169 -12.30 37.05 -12.78
CA TRP A 169 -11.04 36.71 -12.13
C TRP A 169 -11.18 35.54 -11.14
N ALA A 170 -12.23 35.56 -10.30
CA ALA A 170 -12.52 34.48 -9.35
C ALA A 170 -12.85 33.16 -10.07
N LEU A 171 -13.50 33.21 -11.24
CA LEU A 171 -13.79 32.04 -12.05
C LEU A 171 -12.54 31.44 -12.70
N ARG A 172 -11.63 32.28 -13.20
CA ARG A 172 -10.38 31.85 -13.86
C ARG A 172 -9.35 31.29 -12.88
N THR A 173 -9.30 31.81 -11.66
CA THR A 173 -8.32 31.42 -10.63
C THR A 173 -8.85 30.38 -9.64
N GLY A 174 -10.11 29.97 -9.77
CA GLY A 174 -10.73 28.99 -8.87
C GLY A 174 -10.90 29.47 -7.42
N GLY A 175 -10.81 30.78 -7.18
CA GLY A 175 -10.94 31.38 -5.84
C GLY A 175 -9.71 31.20 -4.93
N ALA A 176 -8.57 30.75 -5.46
CA ALA A 176 -7.33 30.68 -4.69
C ALA A 176 -6.63 32.06 -4.71
N GLY A 177 -6.95 32.91 -3.72
CA GLY A 177 -6.05 33.99 -3.34
C GLY A 177 -4.72 33.41 -2.83
N PRO A 178 -3.65 34.23 -2.70
CA PRO A 178 -2.39 33.76 -2.14
C PRO A 178 -2.63 33.17 -0.75
N ASP A 179 -2.51 31.85 -0.63
CA ASP A 179 -2.67 31.11 0.60
C ASP A 179 -1.64 31.61 1.62
N THR A 180 -2.05 32.45 2.56
CA THR A 180 -1.36 32.55 3.85
C THR A 180 -1.72 31.30 4.66
N ALA A 181 -1.27 30.14 4.20
CA ALA A 181 -1.45 28.89 4.93
C ALA A 181 -0.77 29.06 6.31
N PRO A 182 -1.48 28.80 7.42
CA PRO A 182 -0.88 28.87 8.74
C PRO A 182 0.27 27.86 8.80
N LYS A 183 1.49 28.35 9.04
CA LYS A 183 2.68 27.51 9.20
C LYS A 183 2.37 26.42 10.24
N LYS A 184 2.39 25.15 9.81
CA LYS A 184 2.17 24.02 10.71
C LYS A 184 3.09 24.15 11.93
N PRO A 185 2.57 23.98 13.16
CA PRO A 185 3.39 24.01 14.35
C PRO A 185 4.45 22.90 14.25
N ARG A 186 5.72 23.28 14.30
CA ARG A 186 6.83 22.31 14.29
C ARG A 186 6.71 21.45 15.54
N SER A 187 6.52 20.14 15.36
CA SER A 187 6.55 19.17 16.46
C SER A 187 7.86 19.33 17.23
N ARG A 188 7.78 19.58 18.53
CA ARG A 188 8.97 19.71 19.38
C ARG A 188 9.70 18.36 19.41
N CYS A 189 11.02 18.39 19.24
CA CYS A 189 11.84 17.19 19.38
C CYS A 189 11.76 16.69 20.82
N THR A 190 11.63 15.38 21.02
CA THR A 190 11.57 14.74 22.34
C THR A 190 12.92 14.74 23.07
N VAL A 191 14.02 15.03 22.36
CA VAL A 191 15.37 15.09 22.95
C VAL A 191 15.47 16.31 23.89
N LYS A 192 15.74 16.04 25.17
CA LYS A 192 15.93 17.06 26.21
C LYS A 192 17.05 18.03 25.81
N GLY A 193 16.76 19.32 25.82
CA GLY A 193 17.71 20.37 25.42
C GLY A 193 17.79 20.62 23.90
N CYS A 194 17.04 19.89 23.06
CA CYS A 194 17.01 20.16 21.63
C CYS A 194 16.11 21.36 21.31
N ARG A 195 16.68 22.42 20.72
CA ARG A 195 15.94 23.55 20.17
C ARG A 195 16.27 23.70 18.70
N GLY A 196 15.27 23.49 17.83
CA GLY A 196 15.38 23.72 16.39
C GLY A 196 16.33 22.79 15.64
N GLY A 197 16.64 21.60 16.17
CA GLY A 197 17.59 20.68 15.55
C GLY A 197 18.99 20.70 16.15
N MET A 198 19.23 21.51 17.19
CA MET A 198 20.54 21.63 17.85
C MET A 198 20.40 21.32 19.35
N VAL A 199 21.41 20.68 19.93
CA VAL A 199 21.58 20.45 21.36
C VAL A 199 22.79 21.24 21.82
N THR A 200 22.64 22.04 22.88
CA THR A 200 23.75 22.79 23.47
C THR A 200 24.36 21.98 24.61
N LEU A 201 25.67 21.74 24.54
CA LEU A 201 26.46 21.14 25.62
C LEU A 201 27.35 22.21 26.23
N SER A 202 27.21 22.44 27.54
CA SER A 202 28.16 23.24 28.30
C SER A 202 29.36 22.36 28.66
N THR A 203 30.51 22.62 28.05
CA THR A 203 31.75 21.88 28.35
C THR A 203 32.78 22.80 29.00
N LYS A 204 33.48 22.31 30.02
CA LYS A 204 34.67 22.99 30.59
C LYS A 204 35.99 22.42 30.06
N VAL A 205 35.92 21.46 29.13
CA VAL A 205 36.99 20.47 28.95
C VAL A 205 38.26 21.05 28.32
N HIS A 206 38.23 22.22 27.66
CA HIS A 206 39.45 22.82 27.07
C HIS A 206 39.53 24.36 27.15
N SER A 207 39.01 24.94 28.23
CA SER A 207 39.10 26.39 28.44
C SER A 207 40.36 26.74 29.23
N THR A 208 41.39 27.27 28.57
CA THR A 208 42.59 27.83 29.24
C THR A 208 42.25 29.02 30.16
N THR A 209 41.03 29.55 30.06
CA THR A 209 40.52 30.69 30.83
C THR A 209 39.51 30.29 31.93
N GLY A 210 39.26 29.00 32.16
CA GLY A 210 38.32 28.51 33.19
C GLY A 210 36.83 28.80 32.94
N LYS A 211 36.50 29.52 31.86
CA LYS A 211 35.12 29.84 31.46
C LYS A 211 34.46 28.65 30.77
N THR A 212 33.20 28.38 31.10
CA THR A 212 32.36 27.39 30.41
C THR A 212 32.16 27.80 28.95
N SER A 213 32.48 26.91 28.01
CA SER A 213 32.12 27.10 26.60
C SER A 213 30.88 26.28 26.27
N GLU A 214 29.98 26.88 25.49
CA GLU A 214 28.80 26.19 24.95
C GLU A 214 29.10 25.71 23.53
N VAL A 215 28.98 24.40 23.30
CA VAL A 215 29.12 23.78 21.98
C VAL A 215 27.74 23.33 21.50
N LYS A 216 27.35 23.75 20.30
CA LYS A 216 26.08 23.36 19.67
C LYS A 216 26.31 22.18 18.73
N ILE A 217 25.62 21.07 18.99
CA ILE A 217 25.74 19.83 18.20
C ILE A 217 24.39 19.54 17.52
N PRO A 218 24.38 19.13 16.24
CA PRO A 218 23.15 18.76 15.55
C PRO A 218 22.48 17.54 16.22
N CYS A 219 21.17 17.63 16.43
CA CYS A 219 20.37 16.57 17.02
C CYS A 219 20.15 15.44 16.01
N GLY A 220 20.65 14.23 16.31
CA GLY A 220 20.52 13.06 15.41
C GLY A 220 19.08 12.68 15.06
N VAL A 221 18.10 13.02 15.91
CA VAL A 221 16.69 12.64 15.73
C VAL A 221 15.94 13.58 14.78
N CYS A 222 16.13 14.90 14.93
CA CYS A 222 15.34 15.89 14.17
C CYS A 222 16.14 16.70 13.14
N HIS A 223 17.47 16.73 13.20
CA HIS A 223 18.28 17.40 12.18
C HIS A 223 18.25 16.66 10.84
N ARG A 224 18.22 15.31 10.85
CA ARG A 224 18.15 14.49 9.63
C ARG A 224 16.78 14.48 8.95
N ARG A 225 15.74 15.03 9.59
CA ARG A 225 14.35 15.02 9.08
C ARG A 225 13.97 16.23 8.23
N LYS A 226 14.89 17.15 7.94
CA LYS A 226 14.62 18.18 6.93
C LYS A 226 14.86 17.58 5.54
N PRO A 227 13.83 17.35 4.72
CA PRO A 227 14.05 17.11 3.30
C PRO A 227 14.75 18.35 2.71
N VAL A 228 15.75 18.12 1.87
CA VAL A 228 16.33 19.14 0.98
C VAL A 228 15.27 19.53 -0.03
#